data_AF-X1BCM9-F1
#
_entry.id   AF-X1BCM9-F1
#
_cell.length_a   1.000
_cell.length_b   1.000
_cell.length_c   1.000
_cell.angle_alpha   90.00
_cell.angle_beta   90.00
_cell.angle_gamma   90.00
#
_symmetry.space_group_name_H-M   'P 1'
#
loop_
_entity.id
_entity.type
_entity.pdbx_description
1 polymer ?
#
loop_
_entity_poly.entity_id
_entity_poly.type
_entity_poly.pdbx_seq_one_letter_code
_entity_poly.pdbx_strand_id
1 'polypeptide(L)'
;KVMSKTIRDYEDFGEYGAEIYKGGSELLFKLEDHLGKEVMYEILRRYYEEYKFENADITGFINICEEVSEKDLSEFFSPYFDN
;
A
#
# COMPACT_ATOMS: atom_id res chain seq x y z
N LYS A 1 -11.03 -8.70 2.03
CA LYS A 1 -10.78 -7.40 1.36
C LYS A 1 -10.21 -7.59 -0.05
N VAL A 2 -10.10 -6.53 -0.87
CA VAL A 2 -9.55 -6.61 -2.24
C VAL A 2 -8.06 -6.98 -2.27
N MET A 3 -7.25 -6.49 -1.32
CA MET A 3 -5.78 -6.63 -1.40
C MET A 3 -5.19 -7.76 -0.53
N SER A 4 -5.99 -8.76 -0.14
CA SER A 4 -5.50 -10.00 0.48
C SER A 4 -5.33 -11.16 -0.51
N LYS A 5 -5.73 -10.96 -1.78
CA LYS A 5 -5.57 -11.94 -2.86
C LYS A 5 -4.17 -11.90 -3.46
N THR A 6 -3.64 -13.07 -3.78
CA THR A 6 -2.41 -13.29 -4.55
C THR A 6 -2.73 -13.56 -6.02
N ILE A 7 -1.71 -13.58 -6.89
CA ILE A 7 -1.90 -13.94 -8.32
C ILE A 7 -2.54 -15.32 -8.53
N ARG A 8 -2.43 -16.23 -7.55
CA ARG A 8 -3.01 -17.57 -7.62
C ARG A 8 -4.53 -17.59 -7.40
N ASP A 9 -5.08 -16.50 -6.86
CA ASP A 9 -6.50 -16.37 -6.56
C ASP A 9 -7.30 -15.81 -7.76
N TYR A 10 -6.62 -15.55 -8.90
CA TYR A 10 -7.24 -15.04 -10.11
C TYR A 10 -7.17 -16.07 -11.23
N GLU A 11 -8.31 -16.35 -11.86
CA GLU A 11 -8.39 -17.19 -13.06
C GLU A 11 -8.26 -16.38 -14.35
N ASP A 12 -8.55 -15.07 -14.30
CA ASP A 12 -8.49 -14.14 -15.42
C ASP A 12 -7.49 -12.99 -15.17
N PHE A 13 -6.68 -12.68 -16.19
CA PHE A 13 -5.69 -11.61 -16.11
C PHE A 13 -6.33 -10.21 -16.12
N GLY A 14 -7.50 -10.05 -16.75
CA GLY A 14 -8.25 -8.80 -16.74
C GLY A 14 -8.78 -8.47 -15.35
N GLU A 15 -9.32 -9.47 -14.64
CA GLU A 15 -9.73 -9.35 -13.24
C GLU A 15 -8.56 -9.03 -12.31
N TYR A 16 -7.43 -9.75 -12.46
CA TYR A 16 -6.18 -9.44 -11.75
C TYR A 16 -5.73 -8.00 -12.02
N GLY A 17 -5.72 -7.61 -13.29
CA GLY A 17 -5.34 -6.27 -13.74
C GLY A 17 -6.19 -5.19 -13.08
N ALA A 18 -7.51 -5.38 -13.11
CA ALA A 18 -8.46 -4.45 -12.52
C ALA A 18 -8.34 -4.37 -11.00
N GLU A 19 -8.27 -5.48 -10.28
CA GLU A 19 -8.25 -5.44 -8.81
C GLU A 19 -6.89 -4.96 -8.27
N ILE A 20 -5.77 -5.47 -8.79
CA ILE A 20 -4.44 -5.18 -8.24
C ILE A 20 -3.91 -3.83 -8.70
N TYR A 21 -3.89 -3.56 -10.01
CA TYR A 21 -3.28 -2.31 -10.50
C TYR A 21 -4.17 -1.11 -10.20
N LYS A 22 -5.47 -1.22 -10.47
CA LYS A 22 -6.39 -0.11 -10.17
C LYS A 22 -6.54 0.06 -8.66
N GLY A 23 -6.81 -1.01 -7.92
CA GLY A 23 -6.99 -0.95 -6.46
C GLY A 23 -5.76 -0.43 -5.73
N GLY A 24 -4.56 -0.91 -6.10
CA GLY A 24 -3.30 -0.41 -5.55
C GLY A 24 -3.08 1.08 -5.86
N SER A 25 -3.32 1.50 -7.10
CA SER A 25 -3.19 2.92 -7.48
C SER A 25 -4.17 3.83 -6.72
N GLU A 26 -5.41 3.37 -6.52
CA GLU A 26 -6.43 4.11 -5.77
C GLU A 26 -6.05 4.25 -4.28
N LEU A 27 -5.49 3.19 -3.67
CA LEU A 27 -5.00 3.25 -2.29
C LEU A 27 -3.88 4.30 -2.17
N LEU A 28 -2.86 4.24 -3.04
CA LEU A 28 -1.73 5.17 -2.96
C LEU A 28 -2.18 6.62 -3.17
N PHE A 29 -3.12 6.86 -4.08
CA PHE A 29 -3.66 8.20 -4.32
C PHE A 29 -4.45 8.73 -3.11
N LYS A 30 -5.30 7.89 -2.50
CA LYS A 30 -6.04 8.27 -1.29
C LYS A 30 -5.13 8.49 -0.09
N LEU A 31 -4.03 7.74 -0.01
CA LEU A 31 -3.03 7.93 1.05
C LEU A 31 -2.31 9.27 0.86
N GLU A 32 -1.93 9.64 -0.37
CA GLU A 32 -1.37 10.96 -0.68
C GLU A 32 -2.35 12.09 -0.33
N ASP A 33 -3.63 11.95 -0.68
CA ASP A 33 -4.67 12.93 -0.33
C ASP A 33 -4.83 13.07 1.20
N HIS A 34 -4.75 11.96 1.93
CA HIS A 34 -4.89 11.93 3.39
C HIS A 34 -3.68 12.50 4.15
N LEU A 35 -2.47 12.22 3.67
CA LEU A 35 -1.21 12.57 4.35
C LEU A 35 -0.56 13.85 3.82
N GLY A 36 -0.90 14.24 2.60
CA GLY A 36 -0.24 15.30 1.86
C GLY A 36 0.99 14.81 1.09
N LYS A 37 1.24 15.50 -0.03
CA LYS A 37 2.26 15.15 -1.02
C LYS A 37 3.68 15.01 -0.46
N GLU A 38 4.09 15.91 0.44
CA GLU A 38 5.45 15.86 1.00
C GLU A 38 5.69 14.64 1.89
N VAL A 39 4.70 14.30 2.72
CA VAL A 39 4.74 13.08 3.56
C VAL A 39 4.75 11.84 2.67
N MET A 40 3.89 11.81 1.64
CA MET A 40 3.86 10.69 0.70
C MET A 40 5.20 10.49 -0.02
N TYR A 41 5.86 11.57 -0.44
CA TYR A 41 7.18 11.44 -1.06
C TYR A 41 8.26 10.96 -0.09
N GLU A 42 8.18 11.34 1.19
CA GLU A 42 9.10 10.82 2.20
C GLU A 42 8.85 9.32 2.45
N ILE A 43 7.59 8.89 2.50
CA ILE A 43 7.21 7.48 2.58
C ILE A 43 7.83 6.70 1.41
N LEU A 44 7.68 7.18 0.18
CA LEU A 44 8.22 6.51 -1.01
C LEU A 44 9.76 6.44 -0.99
N ARG A 45 10.43 7.51 -0.53
CA ARG A 45 11.89 7.51 -0.35
C ARG A 45 12.32 6.48 0.69
N ARG A 46 11.70 6.48 1.87
CA ARG A 46 12.00 5.54 2.95
C ARG A 46 11.73 4.09 2.53
N TYR A 47 10.60 3.83 1.89
CA TYR A 47 10.26 2.52 1.36
C TYR A 47 11.29 2.00 0.35
N TYR A 48 11.71 2.85 -0.60
CA TYR A 48 12.76 2.48 -1.55
C TYR A 48 14.10 2.19 -0.86
N GLU A 49 14.51 3.05 0.07
CA GLU A 49 15.79 2.90 0.76
C GLU A 49 15.84 1.66 1.67
N GLU A 50 14.71 1.31 2.31
CA GLU A 50 14.59 0.14 3.18
C GLU A 50 14.62 -1.16 2.37
N TYR A 51 13.89 -1.22 1.26
CA TYR A 51 13.69 -2.45 0.48
C TYR A 51 14.56 -2.58 -0.76
N LYS A 52 15.48 -1.64 -1.02
CA LYS A 52 16.46 -1.81 -2.09
C LYS A 52 17.24 -3.10 -1.85
N PHE A 53 17.24 -3.98 -2.85
CA PHE A 53 17.88 -5.30 -2.82
C PHE A 53 17.25 -6.32 -1.85
N GLU A 54 16.07 -6.03 -1.29
CA GLU A 54 15.32 -6.90 -0.38
C GLU A 54 13.89 -7.13 -0.91
N ASN A 55 13.16 -8.07 -0.29
CA ASN A 55 11.74 -8.28 -0.60
C ASN A 55 10.87 -7.45 0.33
N ALA A 56 9.97 -6.65 -0.24
CA ALA A 56 8.97 -5.90 0.51
C ALA A 56 7.71 -6.72 0.80
N ASP A 57 7.06 -6.39 1.92
CA ASP A 57 5.74 -6.89 2.27
C ASP A 57 4.81 -5.75 2.72
N ILE A 58 3.53 -6.08 2.90
CA ILE A 58 2.52 -5.07 3.20
C ILE A 58 2.64 -4.51 4.62
N THR A 59 3.03 -5.34 5.58
CA THR A 59 3.19 -4.93 6.97
C THR A 59 4.29 -3.87 7.08
N GLY A 60 5.42 -4.09 6.41
CA GLY A 60 6.50 -3.12 6.39
C GLY A 60 6.17 -1.83 5.64
N PHE A 61 5.38 -1.90 4.54
CA PHE A 61 4.86 -0.68 3.91
C PHE A 61 3.99 0.13 4.87
N ILE A 62 3.07 -0.51 5.60
CA ILE A 62 2.20 0.15 6.59
C ILE A 62 3.05 0.79 7.69
N ASN A 63 4.02 0.06 8.25
CA ASN A 63 4.91 0.58 9.29
C ASN A 63 5.66 1.83 8.83
N ILE A 64 6.22 1.84 7.60
CA ILE A 64 6.89 3.03 7.05
C ILE A 64 5.91 4.21 6.92
N CYS A 65 4.66 3.95 6.51
CA CYS A 65 3.65 4.99 6.44
C CYS A 65 3.37 5.61 7.81
N GLU A 66 3.19 4.79 8.85
CA GLU A 66 2.91 5.26 10.22
C GLU A 66 4.12 5.98 10.84
N GLU A 67 5.33 5.43 10.66
CA GLU A 67 6.58 6.03 11.15
C GLU A 67 6.86 7.40 10.53
N VAL A 68 6.72 7.54 9.20
CA VAL A 68 7.00 8.79 8.50
C VAL A 68 5.91 9.84 8.74
N SER A 69 4.65 9.41 8.87
CA SER A 69 3.53 10.33 9.07
C SER A 69 3.27 10.69 10.54
N GLU A 70 3.87 9.95 11.48
CA GLU A 70 3.61 10.03 12.92
C GLU A 70 2.12 9.86 13.27
N LYS A 71 1.41 9.00 12.51
CA LYS A 71 -0.03 8.74 12.65
C LYS A 71 -0.31 7.24 12.75
N ASP A 72 -1.31 6.89 13.54
CA ASP A 72 -1.97 5.60 13.47
C ASP A 72 -2.85 5.55 12.21
N LEU A 73 -2.54 4.62 11.30
CA LEU A 73 -3.23 4.44 10.03
C LEU A 73 -4.05 3.15 9.99
N SER A 74 -4.22 2.48 11.14
CA SER A 74 -5.03 1.26 11.25
C SER A 74 -6.44 1.46 10.67
N GLU A 75 -7.12 2.54 11.03
CA GLU A 75 -8.46 2.88 10.50
C GLU A 75 -8.43 3.22 9.00
N PHE A 76 -7.35 3.82 8.50
CA PHE A 76 -7.21 4.10 7.07
C PHE A 76 -7.04 2.81 6.25
N PHE A 77 -6.25 1.86 6.76
CA PHE A 77 -5.96 0.60 6.09
C PHE A 77 -7.01 -0.50 6.34
N SER A 78 -7.85 -0.34 7.36
CA SER A 78 -8.95 -1.25 7.73
C SER A 78 -10.03 -1.46 6.67
N PRO A 79 -10.12 -0.73 5.55
CA PRO A 79 -10.97 -1.12 4.41
C PRO A 79 -10.23 -1.90 3.32
N TYR A 80 -8.89 -2.01 3.38
CA TYR A 80 -8.05 -2.53 2.30
C TYR A 80 -7.35 -3.88 2.59
N PHE A 81 -6.98 -4.16 3.84
CA PHE A 81 -6.27 -5.40 4.24
C PHE A 81 -6.97 -6.12 5.38
N ASP A 82 -7.20 -7.43 5.30
CA ASP A 82 -7.84 -8.17 6.40
C ASP A 82 -6.88 -8.22 7.61
N ASN A 83 -7.40 -8.06 8.84
CA ASN A 83 -6.62 -8.23 10.09
C ASN A 83 -6.26 -9.69 10.32
#